data_AF-A0A6N4AC91-F1
#
_entry.id   AF-A0A6N4AC91-F1
#
_cell.length_a   1.000
_cell.length_b   1.000
_cell.length_c   1.000
_cell.angle_alpha   90.00
_cell.angle_beta   90.00
_cell.angle_gamma   90.00
#
_symmetry.space_group_name_H-M   'P 1'
#
loop_
_entity.id
_entity.type
_entity.pdbx_description
1 polymer ?
#
loop_
_entity_poly.entity_id
_entity_poly.type
_entity_poly.pdbx_seq_one_letter_code
_entity_poly.pdbx_strand_id
1 'polypeptide(L)'
;MKNNLWIMMLLAALFFSCSKKVYVRNDYHLFEENFTLAPDALLRTDGVYVLESIWNKDTGERKADEHIFYKFYNTGQANLTVDLDSKIKREEDYLESIKEHIASTNKAGFKTHLEGYYRLQGNKIVIERITIPRDVAVYSYGYVENGKLVIVTETIDGKGKFSDKHFTDNYKATYVFVPLEKSGLSNLKPGW
;
A
#
# COMPACT_ATOMS: atom_id res chain seq x y z
N MET A 1 31.21 -33.85 -28.47
CA MET A 1 30.48 -33.57 -27.20
C MET A 1 30.51 -32.10 -26.75
N LYS A 2 31.14 -31.15 -27.47
CA LYS A 2 31.15 -29.71 -27.07
C LYS A 2 29.91 -28.90 -27.50
N ASN A 3 29.22 -29.29 -28.58
CA ASN A 3 28.06 -28.52 -29.10
C ASN A 3 26.77 -28.64 -28.27
N ASN A 4 26.60 -29.73 -27.50
CA ASN A 4 25.38 -29.92 -26.69
C ASN A 4 25.39 -29.07 -25.40
N LEU A 5 26.57 -28.67 -24.90
CA LEU A 5 26.69 -27.88 -23.68
C LEU A 5 26.24 -26.42 -23.89
N TRP A 6 26.56 -25.86 -25.06
CA TRP A 6 26.16 -24.50 -25.45
C TRP A 6 24.64 -24.39 -25.66
N ILE A 7 24.04 -25.41 -26.27
CA ILE A 7 22.58 -25.48 -26.45
C ILE A 7 21.87 -25.61 -25.09
N MET A 8 22.40 -26.40 -24.16
CA MET A 8 21.86 -26.49 -22.79
C MET A 8 21.98 -25.18 -22.01
N MET A 9 23.08 -24.43 -22.14
CA MET A 9 23.24 -23.12 -21.51
C MET A 9 22.30 -22.07 -22.12
N LEU A 10 22.10 -22.09 -23.44
CA LEU A 10 21.19 -21.16 -24.12
C LEU A 10 19.72 -21.45 -23.76
N LEU A 11 19.34 -22.73 -23.67
CA LEU A 11 18.03 -23.16 -23.19
C LEU A 11 17.81 -22.78 -21.72
N ALA A 12 18.81 -22.98 -20.84
CA ALA A 12 18.72 -22.59 -19.44
C ALA A 12 18.51 -21.07 -19.28
N ALA A 13 19.21 -20.24 -20.06
CA ALA A 13 19.03 -18.78 -20.05
C ALA A 13 17.63 -18.33 -20.54
N LEU A 14 17.04 -19.06 -21.50
CA LEU A 14 15.69 -18.79 -21.99
C LEU A 14 14.60 -19.16 -20.97
N PHE A 15 14.81 -20.16 -20.10
CA PHE A 15 13.85 -20.55 -19.06
C PHE A 15 13.84 -19.61 -17.84
N PHE A 16 14.91 -18.84 -17.57
CA PHE A 16 14.90 -17.83 -16.50
C PHE A 16 14.18 -16.52 -16.88
N SER A 17 13.92 -16.30 -18.17
CA SER A 17 13.29 -15.07 -18.68
C SER A 17 11.79 -14.95 -18.40
N CYS A 18 11.15 -16.00 -17.88
CA CYS A 18 9.72 -15.99 -17.49
C CYS A 18 9.49 -15.95 -15.97
N SER A 19 10.52 -15.64 -15.17
CA SER A 19 10.33 -15.46 -13.73
C SER A 19 9.60 -14.15 -13.43
N LYS A 20 8.53 -14.23 -12.63
CA LYS A 20 7.76 -13.05 -12.20
C LYS A 20 8.68 -12.14 -11.37
N LYS A 21 8.75 -10.85 -11.70
CA LYS A 21 9.58 -9.90 -10.94
C LYS A 21 9.16 -9.91 -9.47
N VAL A 22 10.15 -10.04 -8.59
CA VAL A 22 10.00 -9.83 -7.14
C VAL A 22 10.46 -8.41 -6.88
N TYR A 23 9.58 -7.59 -6.30
CA TYR A 23 9.88 -6.21 -5.99
C TYR A 23 10.60 -6.12 -4.66
N VAL A 24 11.63 -5.29 -4.60
CA VAL A 24 12.36 -4.93 -3.38
C VAL A 24 12.14 -3.45 -3.07
N ARG A 25 12.49 -3.01 -1.86
CA ARG A 25 12.38 -1.61 -1.39
C ARG A 25 12.81 -0.57 -2.43
N ASN A 26 13.98 -0.78 -3.02
CA ASN A 26 14.59 0.14 -3.98
C ASN A 26 13.89 0.18 -5.35
N ASP A 27 12.92 -0.69 -5.61
CA ASP A 27 12.08 -0.60 -6.82
C ASP A 27 10.98 0.47 -6.69
N TYR A 28 10.68 0.95 -5.47
CA TYR A 28 9.65 1.95 -5.21
C TYR A 28 10.24 3.36 -5.24
N HIS A 29 9.62 4.27 -5.99
CA HIS A 29 10.07 5.65 -6.14
C HIS A 29 9.94 6.45 -4.85
N LEU A 30 8.95 6.13 -4.03
CA LEU A 30 8.68 6.83 -2.77
C LEU A 30 9.52 6.28 -1.61
N PHE A 31 10.21 5.14 -1.76
CA PHE A 31 11.07 4.59 -0.72
C PHE A 31 12.20 5.56 -0.37
N GLU A 32 12.46 5.68 0.93
CA GLU A 32 13.59 6.42 1.46
C GLU A 32 14.07 5.73 2.74
N GLU A 33 15.36 5.36 2.76
CA GLU A 33 15.93 4.49 3.79
C GLU A 33 15.80 5.05 5.21
N ASN A 34 15.93 6.37 5.35
CA ASN A 34 15.91 7.07 6.63
C ASN A 34 14.62 7.87 6.86
N PHE A 35 13.55 7.58 6.10
CA PHE A 35 12.28 8.26 6.29
C PHE A 35 11.76 8.02 7.72
N THR A 36 11.37 9.10 8.37
CA THR A 36 10.66 9.06 9.64
C THR A 36 9.50 10.04 9.58
N LEU A 37 8.31 9.56 9.91
CA LEU A 37 7.12 10.39 10.01
C LEU A 37 7.34 11.50 11.05
N ALA A 38 7.07 12.75 10.66
CA ALA A 38 7.22 13.89 11.55
C ALA A 38 6.28 13.76 12.77
N PRO A 39 6.73 14.07 14.00
CA PRO A 39 5.92 13.89 15.22
C PRO A 39 4.62 14.70 15.24
N ASP A 40 4.56 15.81 14.48
CA ASP A 40 3.42 16.71 14.34
C ASP A 40 2.54 16.39 13.10
N ALA A 41 2.86 15.33 12.36
CA ALA A 41 2.05 14.91 11.22
C ALA A 41 0.64 14.48 11.66
N LEU A 42 -0.38 14.87 10.88
CA LEU A 42 -1.77 14.46 11.11
C LEU A 42 -1.99 12.94 10.89
N LEU A 43 -1.09 12.30 10.15
CA LEU A 43 -1.17 10.87 9.86
C LEU A 43 -0.80 10.07 11.11
N ARG A 44 -1.69 9.19 11.53
CA ARG A 44 -1.47 8.30 12.68
C ARG A 44 -1.02 6.92 12.22
N THR A 45 -0.03 6.37 12.92
CA THR A 45 0.50 5.02 12.64
C THR A 45 0.16 4.02 13.74
N ASP A 46 -0.55 4.45 14.79
CA ASP A 46 -0.99 3.64 15.93
C ASP A 46 -2.39 3.02 15.72
N GLY A 47 -2.78 2.86 14.46
CA GLY A 47 -4.04 2.24 14.08
C GLY A 47 -4.07 1.89 12.60
N VAL A 48 -5.28 1.86 12.04
CA VAL A 48 -5.57 1.66 10.61
C VAL A 48 -6.55 2.72 10.11
N TYR A 49 -6.59 2.95 8.80
CA TYR A 49 -7.57 3.81 8.14
C TYR A 49 -8.51 2.95 7.31
N VAL A 50 -9.79 2.87 7.70
CA VAL A 50 -10.79 1.96 7.12
C VAL A 50 -11.70 2.74 6.18
N LEU A 51 -11.90 2.23 4.97
CA LEU A 51 -12.76 2.84 3.96
C LEU A 51 -14.20 2.91 4.48
N GLU A 52 -14.73 4.12 4.56
CA GLU A 52 -16.09 4.39 5.07
C GLU A 52 -17.03 4.77 3.93
N SER A 53 -16.62 5.73 3.10
CA SER A 53 -17.45 6.27 2.04
C SER A 53 -16.67 6.57 0.77
N ILE A 54 -17.39 6.55 -0.35
CA ILE A 54 -16.91 6.97 -1.65
C ILE A 54 -17.88 8.02 -2.18
N TRP A 55 -17.36 9.16 -2.60
CA TRP A 55 -18.09 10.19 -3.30
C TRP A 55 -17.57 10.31 -4.73
N ASN A 56 -18.50 10.40 -5.68
CA ASN A 56 -18.21 10.74 -7.07
C ASN A 56 -19.04 11.96 -7.45
N LYS A 57 -18.50 12.79 -8.36
CA LYS A 57 -19.23 13.93 -8.92
C LYS A 57 -20.58 13.55 -9.56
N ASP A 58 -20.64 12.39 -10.20
CA ASP A 58 -21.81 11.97 -10.97
C ASP A 58 -22.87 11.24 -10.13
N THR A 59 -22.47 10.55 -9.06
CA THR A 59 -23.37 9.70 -8.26
C THR A 59 -23.58 10.18 -6.83
N GLY A 60 -22.84 11.21 -6.40
CA GLY A 60 -22.84 11.66 -5.00
C GLY A 60 -22.11 10.70 -4.06
N GLU A 61 -22.39 10.83 -2.76
CA GLU A 61 -21.79 10.00 -1.71
C GLU A 61 -22.53 8.68 -1.54
N ARG A 62 -21.78 7.59 -1.39
CA ARG A 62 -22.27 6.29 -0.97
C ARG A 62 -21.38 5.72 0.12
N LYS A 63 -21.96 4.86 0.97
CA LYS A 63 -21.17 4.01 1.85
C LYS A 63 -20.36 3.02 1.01
N ALA A 64 -19.17 2.67 1.49
CA ALA A 64 -18.38 1.63 0.87
C ALA A 64 -18.99 0.25 1.17
N ASP A 65 -19.14 -0.56 0.11
CA ASP A 65 -19.62 -1.94 0.22
C ASP A 65 -18.46 -2.92 0.51
N GLU A 66 -17.24 -2.51 0.17
CA GLU A 66 -16.01 -3.27 0.37
C GLU A 66 -15.37 -2.88 1.70
N HIS A 67 -14.84 -3.88 2.41
CA HIS A 67 -14.01 -3.62 3.59
C HIS A 67 -12.55 -3.51 3.16
N ILE A 68 -12.04 -2.28 3.10
CA ILE A 68 -10.67 -1.96 2.70
C ILE A 68 -10.03 -1.11 3.79
N PHE A 69 -8.77 -1.37 4.13
CA PHE A 69 -8.05 -0.50 5.06
C PHE A 69 -6.57 -0.33 4.72
N TYR A 70 -6.02 0.82 5.11
CA TYR A 70 -4.60 1.11 5.10
C TYR A 70 -3.98 0.94 6.48
N LYS A 71 -2.81 0.32 6.53
CA LYS A 71 -1.88 0.38 7.66
C LYS A 71 -0.65 1.20 7.28
N PHE A 72 -0.40 2.29 8.00
CA PHE A 72 0.79 3.12 7.84
C PHE A 72 1.83 2.82 8.92
N TYR A 73 3.09 2.87 8.53
CA TYR A 73 4.25 2.74 9.42
C TYR A 73 5.04 4.06 9.45
N ASN A 74 5.67 4.35 10.57
CA ASN A 74 6.48 5.56 10.75
C ASN A 74 7.71 5.59 9.83
N THR A 75 8.12 4.44 9.28
CA THR A 75 9.23 4.27 8.32
C THR A 75 8.82 4.52 6.86
N GLY A 76 7.62 5.03 6.60
CA GLY A 76 7.18 5.43 5.26
C GLY A 76 6.49 4.33 4.46
N GLN A 77 6.41 3.11 4.98
CA GLN A 77 5.66 2.02 4.34
C GLN A 77 4.15 2.17 4.60
N ALA A 78 3.34 1.82 3.61
CA ALA A 78 1.89 1.76 3.69
C ALA A 78 1.41 0.45 3.06
N ASN A 79 0.59 -0.31 3.79
CA ASN A 79 0.04 -1.57 3.31
C ASN A 79 -1.47 -1.43 3.17
N LEU A 80 -2.00 -1.81 2.01
CA LEU A 80 -3.42 -1.85 1.74
C LEU A 80 -3.93 -3.28 1.78
N THR A 81 -4.98 -3.50 2.56
CA THR A 81 -5.67 -4.79 2.69
C THR A 81 -7.10 -4.66 2.18
N VAL A 82 -7.52 -5.65 1.40
CA VAL A 82 -8.89 -5.82 0.92
C VAL A 82 -9.44 -7.09 1.57
N ASP A 83 -10.41 -6.93 2.47
CA ASP A 83 -11.05 -8.03 3.18
C ASP A 83 -12.21 -8.62 2.35
N LEU A 84 -11.83 -9.35 1.29
CA LEU A 84 -12.78 -9.95 0.35
C LEU A 84 -13.75 -10.95 1.01
N ASP A 85 -13.28 -11.68 2.03
CA ASP A 85 -14.06 -12.68 2.75
C ASP A 85 -14.84 -12.07 3.93
N SER A 86 -14.76 -10.75 4.13
CA SER A 86 -15.43 -10.06 5.24
C SER A 86 -15.10 -10.63 6.62
N LYS A 87 -13.86 -11.08 6.84
CA LYS A 87 -13.39 -11.71 8.08
C LYS A 87 -13.15 -10.71 9.21
N ILE A 88 -12.87 -9.45 8.87
CA ILE A 88 -12.50 -8.42 9.84
C ILE A 88 -13.77 -7.75 10.37
N LYS A 89 -14.06 -7.97 11.65
CA LYS A 89 -15.26 -7.46 12.35
C LYS A 89 -14.93 -6.66 13.60
N ARG A 90 -13.77 -6.91 14.22
CA ARG A 90 -13.35 -6.33 15.50
C ARG A 90 -11.91 -5.85 15.44
N GLU A 91 -11.48 -5.17 16.50
CA GLU A 91 -10.14 -4.60 16.60
C GLU A 91 -9.04 -5.68 16.48
N GLU A 92 -9.27 -6.82 17.12
CA GLU A 92 -8.32 -7.94 17.16
C GLU A 92 -8.06 -8.52 15.77
N ASP A 93 -9.08 -8.54 14.92
CA ASP A 93 -9.01 -9.07 13.55
C ASP A 93 -8.07 -8.22 12.67
N TYR A 94 -8.03 -6.90 12.89
CA TYR A 94 -7.06 -6.04 12.19
C TYR A 94 -5.63 -6.37 12.60
N LEU A 95 -5.38 -6.56 13.90
CA LEU A 95 -4.06 -6.92 14.40
C LEU A 95 -3.60 -8.29 13.87
N GLU A 96 -4.50 -9.27 13.83
CA GLU A 96 -4.23 -10.58 13.25
C GLU A 96 -3.91 -10.46 11.75
N SER A 97 -4.73 -9.74 10.98
CA SER A 97 -4.49 -9.50 9.56
C SER A 97 -3.13 -8.83 9.30
N ILE A 98 -2.75 -7.84 10.10
CA ILE A 98 -1.44 -7.19 10.00
C ILE A 98 -0.30 -8.17 10.31
N LYS A 99 -0.44 -9.01 11.35
CA LYS A 99 0.57 -10.01 11.72
C LYS A 99 0.73 -11.09 10.65
N GLU A 100 -0.39 -11.60 10.14
CA GLU A 100 -0.39 -12.58 9.05
C GLU A 100 0.29 -12.00 7.82
N HIS A 101 -0.03 -10.76 7.47
CA HIS A 101 0.62 -10.07 6.38
C HIS A 101 2.14 -10.00 6.58
N ILE A 102 2.64 -9.49 7.71
CA ILE A 102 4.08 -9.41 8.01
C ILE A 102 4.73 -10.81 8.01
N ALA A 103 4.05 -11.84 8.51
CA ALA A 103 4.56 -13.20 8.48
C ALA A 103 4.63 -13.77 7.05
N SER A 104 3.73 -13.31 6.17
CA SER A 104 3.61 -13.77 4.79
C SER A 104 4.63 -13.14 3.84
N THR A 105 4.99 -11.86 4.04
CA THR A 105 6.06 -11.20 3.26
C THR A 105 7.40 -11.87 3.50
N ASN A 106 7.62 -12.35 4.72
CA ASN A 106 8.83 -13.09 5.10
C ASN A 106 8.87 -14.54 4.56
N LYS A 107 7.83 -14.99 3.84
CA LYS A 107 7.73 -16.33 3.23
C LYS A 107 7.68 -16.22 1.70
N ALA A 108 8.45 -17.06 1.02
CA ALA A 108 8.38 -17.14 -0.44
C ALA A 108 6.98 -17.59 -0.90
N GLY A 109 6.25 -16.73 -1.63
CA GLY A 109 5.10 -17.11 -2.45
C GLY A 109 3.71 -16.61 -2.03
N PHE A 110 3.56 -15.87 -0.93
CA PHE A 110 2.25 -15.30 -0.54
C PHE A 110 2.14 -13.83 -0.98
N LYS A 111 1.08 -13.50 -1.72
CA LYS A 111 0.88 -12.19 -2.38
C LYS A 111 -0.60 -11.80 -2.35
N THR A 112 -1.10 -11.30 -1.23
CA THR A 112 -2.48 -10.76 -1.15
C THR A 112 -2.60 -9.41 -0.46
N HIS A 113 -1.47 -8.75 -0.16
CA HIS A 113 -1.48 -7.39 0.38
C HIS A 113 -0.68 -6.48 -0.54
N LEU A 114 -1.24 -5.29 -0.79
CA LEU A 114 -0.65 -4.30 -1.69
C LEU A 114 0.28 -3.41 -0.85
N GLU A 115 1.53 -3.82 -0.75
CA GLU A 115 2.60 -3.04 -0.15
C GLU A 115 2.92 -1.80 -0.98
N GLY A 116 3.37 -0.78 -0.28
CA GLY A 116 3.62 0.52 -0.85
C GLY A 116 4.40 1.44 0.07
N TYR A 117 4.69 2.62 -0.43
CA TYR A 117 5.34 3.67 0.33
C TYR A 117 4.54 4.96 0.20
N TYR A 118 4.66 5.82 1.20
CA TYR A 118 4.00 7.11 1.19
C TYR A 118 4.98 8.24 1.48
N ARG A 119 4.60 9.42 1.03
CA ARG A 119 5.21 10.70 1.42
C ARG A 119 4.13 11.69 1.82
N LEU A 120 4.53 12.68 2.61
CA LEU A 120 3.67 13.78 3.03
C LEU A 120 4.28 15.12 2.64
N GLN A 121 3.41 16.09 2.34
CA GLN A 121 3.76 17.51 2.22
C GLN A 121 2.63 18.35 2.82
N GLY A 122 2.82 18.81 4.06
CA GLY A 122 1.72 19.41 4.84
C GLY A 122 0.62 18.38 5.08
N ASN A 123 -0.62 18.71 4.70
CA ASN A 123 -1.75 17.78 4.75
C ASN A 123 -1.89 16.90 3.50
N LYS A 124 -1.09 17.09 2.45
CA LYS A 124 -1.13 16.25 1.25
C LYS A 124 -0.37 14.95 1.48
N ILE A 125 -0.91 13.86 0.96
CA ILE A 125 -0.27 12.54 0.96
C ILE A 125 -0.24 11.97 -0.47
N VAL A 126 0.85 11.26 -0.78
CA VAL A 126 0.93 10.39 -1.96
C VAL A 126 1.34 9.01 -1.50
N ILE A 127 0.64 7.98 -1.98
CA ILE A 127 0.89 6.57 -1.67
C ILE A 127 1.18 5.85 -2.98
N GLU A 128 2.38 5.30 -3.13
CA GLU A 128 2.77 4.43 -4.23
C GLU A 128 2.54 2.97 -3.83
N ARG A 129 1.88 2.20 -4.68
CA ARG A 129 1.72 0.76 -4.55
C ARG A 129 2.04 0.08 -5.86
N ILE A 130 2.58 -1.13 -5.83
CA ILE A 130 2.83 -1.91 -7.05
C ILE A 130 1.74 -2.96 -7.23
N THR A 131 1.07 -2.91 -8.37
CA THR A 131 0.02 -3.87 -8.71
C THR A 131 0.62 -5.13 -9.33
N ILE A 132 0.78 -6.17 -8.53
CA ILE A 132 1.37 -7.47 -8.89
C ILE A 132 0.72 -8.17 -10.11
N PRO A 133 -0.56 -7.96 -10.48
CA PRO A 133 -1.10 -8.51 -11.72
C PRO A 133 -0.58 -7.83 -12.99
N ARG A 134 -0.15 -6.56 -12.90
CA ARG A 134 0.24 -5.74 -14.07
C ARG A 134 1.67 -5.22 -14.01
N ASP A 135 2.35 -5.38 -12.88
CA ASP A 135 3.69 -4.87 -12.62
C ASP A 135 3.80 -3.34 -12.81
N VAL A 136 2.70 -2.63 -12.49
CA VAL A 136 2.59 -1.17 -12.62
C VAL A 136 2.50 -0.50 -11.25
N ALA A 137 3.27 0.57 -11.07
CA ALA A 137 3.17 1.48 -9.95
C ALA A 137 1.89 2.33 -10.08
N VAL A 138 1.03 2.27 -9.06
CA VAL A 138 -0.17 3.10 -8.91
C VAL A 138 0.07 4.08 -7.78
N TYR A 139 -0.28 5.34 -8.02
CA TYR A 139 -0.14 6.44 -7.08
C TYR A 139 -1.51 6.91 -6.65
N SER A 140 -1.78 6.83 -5.35
CA SER A 140 -2.97 7.36 -4.70
C SER A 140 -2.63 8.73 -4.10
N TYR A 141 -3.34 9.76 -4.52
CA TYR A 141 -3.16 11.15 -4.09
C TYR A 141 -4.31 11.53 -3.17
N GLY A 142 -4.01 12.21 -2.07
CA GLY A 142 -5.03 12.53 -1.09
C GLY A 142 -4.62 13.56 -0.07
N TYR A 143 -5.49 13.71 0.92
CA TYR A 143 -5.30 14.57 2.07
C TYR A 143 -5.41 13.78 3.35
N VAL A 144 -4.64 14.17 4.35
CA VAL A 144 -4.75 13.69 5.72
C VAL A 144 -5.38 14.79 6.54
N GLU A 145 -6.46 14.44 7.22
CA GLU A 145 -7.16 15.30 8.16
C GLU A 145 -7.18 14.60 9.53
N ASN A 146 -7.64 15.28 10.57
CA ASN A 146 -7.70 14.70 11.90
C ASN A 146 -8.59 13.45 11.90
N GLY A 147 -7.96 12.28 12.05
CA GLY A 147 -8.64 10.98 12.04
C GLY A 147 -9.15 10.52 10.67
N LYS A 148 -8.73 11.15 9.56
CA LYS A 148 -9.17 10.76 8.21
C LYS A 148 -8.04 10.76 7.19
N LEU A 149 -8.16 9.87 6.23
CA LEU A 149 -7.40 9.86 4.99
C LEU A 149 -8.41 9.98 3.85
N VAL A 150 -8.25 10.98 2.98
CA VAL A 150 -9.14 11.22 1.85
C VAL A 150 -8.36 11.07 0.56
N ILE A 151 -8.53 9.97 -0.16
CA ILE A 151 -7.92 9.75 -1.47
C ILE A 151 -8.81 10.39 -2.54
N VAL A 152 -8.25 11.29 -3.33
CA VAL A 152 -8.99 12.08 -4.33
C VAL A 152 -8.65 11.70 -5.77
N THR A 153 -7.55 10.99 -5.99
CA THR A 153 -7.13 10.54 -7.32
C THR A 153 -6.25 9.31 -7.21
N GLU A 154 -6.44 8.34 -8.10
CA GLU A 154 -5.50 7.26 -8.33
C GLU A 154 -5.03 7.27 -9.80
N THR A 155 -3.72 7.15 -10.04
CA THR A 155 -3.15 7.20 -11.39
C THR A 155 -1.83 6.45 -11.48
N ILE A 156 -1.44 6.05 -12.69
CA ILE A 156 -0.12 5.45 -12.97
C ILE A 156 0.92 6.50 -13.41
N ASP A 157 0.48 7.70 -13.81
CA ASP A 157 1.34 8.72 -14.42
C ASP A 157 1.89 9.76 -13.43
N GLY A 158 1.47 9.68 -12.16
CA GLY A 158 1.78 10.69 -11.16
C GLY A 158 3.23 10.70 -10.66
N LYS A 159 3.90 9.53 -10.67
CA LYS A 159 5.31 9.36 -10.26
C LYS A 159 5.63 9.95 -8.87
N GLY A 160 4.66 9.93 -7.95
CA GLY A 160 4.87 10.42 -6.60
C GLY A 160 4.91 11.95 -6.43
N LYS A 161 4.69 12.73 -7.50
CA LYS A 161 4.86 14.20 -7.47
C LYS A 161 3.67 14.92 -6.85
N PHE A 162 3.93 15.81 -5.88
CA PHE A 162 2.94 16.71 -5.29
C PHE A 162 2.58 17.88 -6.24
N SER A 163 1.81 17.59 -7.29
CA SER A 163 1.31 18.59 -8.23
C SER A 163 -0.20 18.72 -8.10
N ASP A 164 -0.73 19.94 -8.05
CA ASP A 164 -2.16 20.21 -7.85
C ASP A 164 -3.07 19.51 -8.87
N LYS A 165 -2.58 19.23 -10.08
CA LYS A 165 -3.32 18.45 -11.09
C LYS A 165 -3.71 17.04 -10.64
N HIS A 166 -3.05 16.49 -9.62
CA HIS A 166 -3.32 15.17 -9.05
C HIS A 166 -4.22 15.23 -7.80
N PHE A 167 -4.61 16.43 -7.36
CA PHE A 167 -5.48 16.61 -6.22
C PHE A 167 -6.80 17.24 -6.68
N THR A 168 -7.61 16.44 -7.38
CA THR A 168 -8.86 16.91 -8.02
C THR A 168 -10.09 16.45 -7.25
N ASP A 169 -11.14 17.27 -7.20
CA ASP A 169 -12.36 16.97 -6.45
C ASP A 169 -13.44 16.26 -7.29
N ASN A 170 -13.07 15.36 -8.20
CA ASN A 170 -14.05 14.58 -8.99
C ASN A 170 -14.40 13.22 -8.34
N TYR A 171 -13.54 12.77 -7.43
CA TYR A 171 -13.62 11.51 -6.70
C TYR A 171 -13.10 11.75 -5.28
N LYS A 172 -13.71 11.11 -4.27
CA LYS A 172 -13.18 11.06 -2.90
C LYS A 172 -13.46 9.69 -2.28
N ALA A 173 -12.44 8.99 -1.85
CA ALA A 173 -12.55 7.85 -0.95
C ALA A 173 -12.11 8.26 0.45
N THR A 174 -13.04 8.23 1.39
CA THR A 174 -12.82 8.64 2.77
C THR A 174 -12.56 7.41 3.63
N TYR A 175 -11.40 7.39 4.27
CA TYR A 175 -11.00 6.37 5.22
C TYR A 175 -10.97 6.98 6.62
N VAL A 176 -11.63 6.33 7.58
CA VAL A 176 -11.70 6.77 8.97
C VAL A 176 -10.68 6.00 9.80
N PHE A 177 -10.00 6.73 10.68
CA PHE A 177 -9.00 6.16 11.57
C PHE A 177 -9.64 5.32 12.68
N VAL A 178 -9.19 4.08 12.81
CA VAL A 178 -9.50 3.17 13.91
C VAL A 178 -8.21 2.94 14.70
N PRO A 179 -8.14 3.39 15.97
CA PRO A 179 -6.98 3.11 16.82
C PRO A 179 -6.87 1.60 17.08
N LEU A 180 -5.64 1.11 17.23
CA LEU A 180 -5.39 -0.25 17.70
C LEU A 180 -4.56 -0.17 18.99
N GLU A 181 -4.73 -1.14 19.89
CA GLU A 181 -3.94 -1.19 21.12
C GLU A 181 -2.42 -1.13 20.85
N LYS A 182 -1.76 -0.16 21.51
CA LYS A 182 -0.31 0.10 21.32
C LYS A 182 0.56 -1.11 21.64
N SER A 183 0.15 -1.93 22.61
CA SER A 183 0.81 -3.19 22.99
C SER A 183 0.90 -4.18 21.83
N GLY A 184 -0.13 -4.22 20.98
CA GLY A 184 -0.18 -5.08 19.79
C GLY A 184 0.68 -4.58 18.63
N LEU A 185 0.97 -3.28 18.56
CA LEU A 185 1.68 -2.63 17.47
C LEU A 185 3.18 -2.37 17.74
N SER A 186 3.59 -2.20 19.00
CA SER A 186 4.92 -1.70 19.36
C SER A 186 6.10 -2.54 18.86
N ASN A 187 5.83 -3.82 18.53
CA ASN A 187 6.84 -4.76 18.04
C ASN A 187 6.66 -5.12 16.55
N LEU A 188 5.62 -4.62 15.89
CA LEU A 188 5.33 -4.93 14.50
C LEU A 188 6.12 -3.99 13.58
N LYS A 189 7.24 -4.50 13.08
CA LYS A 189 7.94 -3.88 11.95
C LYS A 189 7.28 -4.32 10.65
N PRO A 190 7.15 -3.44 9.66
CA PRO A 190 6.61 -3.87 8.39
C PRO A 190 7.55 -4.88 7.72
N GLY A 191 6.99 -5.86 7.03
CA GLY A 191 7.75 -6.89 6.33
C GLY A 191 8.26 -6.44 4.97
N TRP A 192 9.23 -7.19 4.44
CA TRP A 192 9.91 -7.05 3.14
C TRP A 192 10.26 -8.40 2.53
#